data_AF-A0A3C0GDV7-F1
#
_entry.id   AF-A0A3C0GDV7-F1
#
_cell.length_a   1.000
_cell.length_b   1.000
_cell.length_c   1.000
_cell.angle_alpha   90.00
_cell.angle_beta   90.00
_cell.angle_gamma   90.00
#
_symmetry.space_group_name_H-M   'P 1'
#
loop_
_entity.id
_entity.type
_entity.pdbx_description
1 polymer ?
#
loop_
_entity_poly.entity_id
_entity_poly.type
_entity_poly.pdbx_seq_one_letter_code
_entity_poly.pdbx_strand_id
1 'polypeptide(L)' 'PNLETASEYVKQYLDWGAGPRASQNLILGAKANAAIHGKFSPDIEDVHAVVKGILRHRIIKNYKAEAEGITEEDIIDKLL' A
#
# COMPACT_ATOMS: atom_id res chain seq x y z
N PRO A 1 12.50 0.28 -1.60
CA PRO A 1 13.24 -0.31 -2.74
C PRO A 1 14.61 -0.88 -2.38
N ASN A 2 15.40 -0.22 -1.52
CA ASN A 2 16.81 -0.57 -1.30
C ASN A 2 17.06 -1.75 -0.33
N LEU A 3 16.02 -2.46 0.08
CA LEU A 3 16.15 -3.62 0.96
C LEU A 3 16.36 -4.89 0.12
N GLU A 4 17.20 -5.80 0.61
CA GLU A 4 17.45 -7.09 -0.05
C GLU A 4 16.14 -7.88 -0.24
N THR A 5 15.29 -7.86 0.79
CA THR A 5 13.98 -8.52 0.85
C THR A 5 12.90 -7.85 -0.01
N ALA A 6 13.16 -6.70 -0.62
CA ALA A 6 12.18 -6.06 -1.50
C ALA A 6 12.02 -6.87 -2.78
N SER A 7 10.77 -7.00 -3.26
CA SER A 7 10.48 -7.67 -4.53
C SER A 7 11.14 -6.94 -5.70
N GLU A 8 11.42 -7.68 -6.78
CA GLU A 8 12.02 -7.10 -7.98
C GLU A 8 11.13 -6.00 -8.57
N TYR A 9 9.81 -6.19 -8.49
CA TYR A 9 8.83 -5.21 -8.93
C TYR A 9 8.95 -3.87 -8.18
N VAL A 10 9.12 -3.92 -6.85
CA VAL A 10 9.34 -2.71 -6.03
C VAL A 10 10.68 -2.06 -6.34
N LYS A 11 11.73 -2.85 -6.54
CA LYS A 11 13.06 -2.34 -6.92
C LYS A 11 13.03 -1.64 -8.28
N GLN A 12 12.24 -2.17 -9.22
CA GLN A 12 12.14 -1.66 -10.57
C GLN A 12 11.33 -0.36 -10.70
N TYR A 13 10.29 -0.16 -9.89
CA TYR A 13 9.30 0.89 -10.12
C TYR A 13 9.13 1.93 -8.99
N LEU A 14 9.76 1.76 -7.83
CA LEU A 14 9.63 2.71 -6.70
C LEU A 14 10.96 3.38 -6.34
N ASP A 15 10.94 4.71 -6.24
CA ASP A 15 12.02 5.50 -5.64
C ASP A 15 11.89 5.56 -4.12
N TRP A 16 10.65 5.67 -3.61
CA TRP A 16 10.39 5.76 -2.18
C TRP A 16 9.18 4.91 -1.76
N GLY A 17 9.38 4.11 -0.71
CA GLY A 17 8.35 3.24 -0.14
C GLY A 17 7.55 3.91 0.98
N ALA A 18 6.43 3.31 1.34
CA ALA A 18 5.58 3.84 2.40
C ALA A 18 6.29 3.82 3.77
N GLY A 19 6.34 4.97 4.44
CA GLY A 19 6.96 5.11 5.77
C GLY A 19 6.14 4.49 6.92
N PRO A 20 6.65 4.52 8.17
CA PRO A 20 6.01 3.87 9.33
C PRO A 20 4.61 4.41 9.67
N ARG A 21 4.25 5.61 9.20
CA ARG A 21 2.89 6.13 9.34
C ARG A 21 1.88 5.37 8.47
N ALA A 22 2.31 4.79 7.35
CA ALA A 22 1.42 4.00 6.51
C ALA A 22 0.96 2.74 7.25
N SER A 23 1.87 1.98 7.84
CA SER A 23 1.53 0.76 8.59
C SER A 23 0.63 1.04 9.80
N GLN A 24 0.89 2.12 10.55
CA GLN A 24 0.01 2.55 11.63
C GLN A 24 -1.41 2.86 11.15
N ASN A 25 -1.54 3.58 10.05
CA ASN A 25 -2.85 3.92 9.49
C ASN A 25 -3.55 2.72 8.86
N LEU A 26 -2.82 1.75 8.31
CA LEU A 26 -3.42 0.49 7.83
C LEU A 26 -4.08 -0.27 8.97
N ILE A 27 -3.41 -0.39 10.11
CA ILE A 27 -3.97 -1.05 11.30
C ILE A 27 -5.18 -0.27 11.83
N LEU A 28 -5.07 1.07 11.94
CA LEU A 28 -6.17 1.89 12.44
C LEU A 28 -7.37 1.88 11.50
N GLY A 29 -7.12 2.00 10.19
CA GLY A 29 -8.12 1.97 9.14
C GLY A 29 -8.85 0.63 9.08
N ALA A 30 -8.13 -0.50 9.13
CA ALA A 30 -8.74 -1.82 9.14
C ALA A 30 -9.60 -2.03 10.40
N LYS A 31 -9.12 -1.61 11.58
CA LYS A 31 -9.93 -1.65 12.82
C LYS A 31 -11.19 -0.79 12.72
N ALA A 32 -11.08 0.41 12.17
CA ALA A 32 -12.22 1.31 11.99
C ALA A 32 -13.23 0.72 10.99
N ASN A 33 -12.75 0.17 9.88
CA ASN A 33 -13.58 -0.50 8.87
C ASN A 33 -14.31 -1.72 9.47
N ALA A 34 -13.61 -2.57 10.21
CA ALA A 34 -14.21 -3.70 10.90
C ALA A 34 -15.30 -3.26 11.91
N ALA A 35 -15.01 -2.23 12.71
CA ALA A 35 -15.92 -1.72 13.73
C ALA A 35 -17.21 -1.16 13.15
N ILE A 36 -17.16 -0.40 12.04
CA ILE A 36 -18.37 0.13 11.39
C ILE A 36 -19.22 -0.96 10.73
N HIS A 37 -18.62 -2.12 10.40
CA HIS A 37 -19.32 -3.30 9.89
C HIS A 37 -19.73 -4.28 11.00
N GLY A 38 -19.61 -3.89 12.28
CA GLY A 38 -20.05 -4.71 13.41
C GLY A 38 -19.13 -5.90 13.73
N LYS A 39 -17.92 -5.94 13.18
CA LYS A 39 -16.91 -6.98 13.47
C LYS A 39 -16.16 -6.61 14.74
N PHE A 40 -15.91 -7.61 15.60
CA PHE A 40 -15.15 -7.43 16.84
C PHE A 40 -13.62 -7.35 16.62
N SER A 41 -13.15 -7.81 15.46
CA SER A 41 -11.74 -7.84 15.08
C SER A 41 -11.61 -7.66 13.57
N PRO A 42 -10.57 -6.93 13.09
CA PRO A 42 -10.32 -6.80 11.67
C PRO A 42 -9.79 -8.09 11.06
N ASP A 43 -10.10 -8.30 9.79
CA ASP A 43 -9.64 -9.37 8.93
C ASP A 43 -8.93 -8.80 7.68
N ILE A 44 -8.42 -9.65 6.81
CA ILE A 44 -7.68 -9.28 5.59
C ILE A 44 -8.51 -8.36 4.69
N GLU A 45 -9.83 -8.62 4.58
CA GLU A 45 -10.74 -7.78 3.78
C GLU A 45 -10.80 -6.32 4.29
N ASP A 46 -10.71 -6.11 5.59
CA ASP A 46 -10.73 -4.77 6.19
C ASP A 46 -9.43 -4.00 5.87
N VAL A 47 -8.31 -4.71 5.76
CA VAL A 47 -7.03 -4.14 5.29
C VAL A 47 -7.13 -3.78 3.81
N HIS A 48 -7.66 -4.68 2.98
CA HIS A 48 -7.84 -4.46 1.55
C HIS A 48 -8.77 -3.27 1.28
N ALA A 49 -9.81 -3.09 2.09
CA ALA A 49 -10.76 -1.98 1.96
C ALA A 49 -10.12 -0.61 2.14
N VAL A 50 -9.05 -0.49 2.94
CA VAL A 50 -8.42 0.81 3.27
C VAL A 50 -7.08 1.06 2.58
N VAL A 51 -6.48 0.02 1.99
CA VAL A 51 -5.08 0.06 1.53
C VAL A 51 -4.82 1.13 0.47
N LYS A 52 -5.69 1.26 -0.54
CA LYS A 52 -5.53 2.25 -1.62
C LYS A 52 -5.58 3.67 -1.09
N GLY A 53 -6.57 3.98 -0.26
CA GLY A 53 -6.73 5.31 0.34
C GLY A 53 -5.54 5.73 1.20
N ILE A 54 -4.84 4.77 1.82
CA ILE A 54 -3.69 5.04 2.66
C ILE A 54 -2.40 5.11 1.86
N LEU A 55 -2.17 4.19 0.91
CA LEU A 55 -0.87 4.02 0.26
C LEU A 55 -0.67 4.87 -0.99
N ARG A 56 -1.74 5.22 -1.74
CA ARG A 56 -1.63 5.89 -3.06
C ARG A 56 -0.86 7.21 -3.07
N HIS A 57 -0.82 7.91 -1.94
CA HIS A 57 -0.11 9.19 -1.78
C HIS A 57 1.13 9.07 -0.88
N ARG A 58 1.56 7.84 -0.56
CA ARG A 58 2.66 7.56 0.37
C ARG A 58 3.80 6.78 -0.27
N ILE A 59 3.69 6.48 -1.55
CA ILE A 59 4.73 5.87 -2.35
C ILE A 59 5.10 6.84 -3.47
N ILE A 60 6.36 6.81 -3.89
CA ILE A 60 6.85 7.61 -5.01
C ILE A 60 7.38 6.64 -6.06
N LYS A 61 6.70 6.61 -7.20
CA LYS A 61 7.13 5.85 -8.37
C LYS A 61 8.28 6.57 -9.08
N ASN A 62 9.10 5.80 -9.77
CA ASN A 62 10.24 6.34 -10.49
C ASN A 62 9.87 6.73 -11.94
N TYR A 63 10.81 7.38 -12.63
CA TYR A 63 10.60 7.81 -14.03
C TYR A 63 10.30 6.65 -14.98
N LYS A 64 10.83 5.45 -14.73
CA LYS A 64 10.53 4.26 -15.54
C LYS A 64 9.06 3.87 -15.42
N ALA A 65 8.53 3.83 -14.20
CA ALA A 65 7.12 3.57 -13.95
C ALA A 65 6.23 4.61 -14.63
N GLU A 66 6.62 5.88 -14.60
CA GLU A 66 5.90 6.96 -15.28
C GLU A 66 5.91 6.81 -16.80
N ALA A 67 7.06 6.49 -17.39
CA ALA A 67 7.21 6.24 -18.83
C ALA A 67 6.40 5.02 -19.32
N GLU A 68 6.25 4.00 -18.48
CA GLU A 68 5.45 2.81 -18.76
C GLU A 68 3.95 2.98 -18.43
N GLY A 69 3.54 4.16 -17.94
CA GLY A 69 2.15 4.47 -17.61
C GLY A 69 1.63 3.74 -16.35
N ILE A 70 2.51 3.25 -15.50
CA ILE A 70 2.16 2.53 -14.27
C ILE A 70 1.71 3.54 -13.20
N THR A 71 0.54 3.29 -12.62
CA THR A 71 0.01 4.09 -11.52
C THR A 71 0.41 3.55 -10.16
N GLU A 72 0.33 4.40 -9.14
CA GLU A 72 0.52 4.03 -7.75
C GLU A 72 -0.49 2.95 -7.32
N GLU A 73 -1.72 3.01 -7.84
CA GLU A 73 -2.75 2.01 -7.60
C GLU A 73 -2.41 0.66 -8.24
N ASP A 74 -1.86 0.64 -9.46
CA ASP A 74 -1.38 -0.59 -10.11
C ASP A 74 -0.27 -1.25 -9.29
N ILE A 75 0.65 -0.44 -8.73
CA ILE A 75 1.72 -0.95 -7.88
C ILE A 75 1.15 -1.53 -6.59
N ILE A 76 0.20 -0.85 -5.96
CA ILE A 76 -0.47 -1.34 -4.74
C ILE A 76 -1.19 -2.66 -5.02
N ASP A 77 -1.99 -2.73 -6.09
CA ASP A 77 -2.74 -3.91 -6.47
C ASP A 77 -1.85 -5.11 -6.80
N LYS A 78 -0.65 -4.87 -7.36
CA LYS A 78 0.33 -5.92 -7.64
C LYS A 78 0.95 -6.54 -6.39
N LEU A 79 0.92 -5.83 -5.25
CA LEU A 79 1.53 -6.25 -3.99
C LEU A 79 0.55 -6.89 -2.99
N LEU A 80 -0.75 -6.83 -3.28
CA LEU A 80 -1.81 -7.52 -2.54
C LEU A 80 -1.93 -8.97 -3.02
#